data_AF-A0A4U5TPS2-F1
#
_entry.id   AF-A0A4U5TPS2-F1
#
_cell.length_a   1.000
_cell.length_b   1.000
_cell.length_c   1.000
_cell.angle_alpha   90.00
_cell.angle_beta   90.00
_cell.angle_gamma   90.00
#
_symmetry.space_group_name_H-M   'P 1'
#
loop_
_entity.id
_entity.type
_entity.pdbx_description
1 polymer ?
#
loop_
_entity_poly.entity_id
_entity_poly.type
_entity_poly.pdbx_seq_one_letter_code
_entity_poly.pdbx_strand_id
1 'polypeptide(L)'
;MKRLIFITMLCLLSQICLAQEEINSILDSLKIVPTTISFHPKGDILISTAYNRSDKSQYMLLINKADGSVNIDTLSTSRPNRSAFSSDGEYLIHNFQDEVSGEFYTVKRKYDGPQNIGAPYYLSERLFVDNMYYYFMDDNQDFYYYTYNRENRSDGGLLYAKFENGEYQKPQMIYPDRENAVAYSPLLLDDKTMIFAQHGVSDDTFEGIHFSLKNKEGKWSDPVMLEVIPMSNVITSYDKKTIAFLVAKTGRLRFYDKSKIMFMINQNKKLTETKDQ
;
A
#
# COMPACT_ATOMS: atom_id res chain seq x y z
N MET A 1 -9.09 2.14 38.43
CA MET A 1 -8.46 2.52 37.15
C MET A 1 -7.69 1.38 36.46
N LYS A 2 -6.80 0.63 37.11
CA LYS A 2 -6.03 -0.45 36.45
C LYS A 2 -6.88 -1.59 35.83
N ARG A 3 -7.99 -2.00 36.46
CA ARG A 3 -8.90 -3.04 35.92
C ARG A 3 -9.72 -2.59 34.71
N LEU A 4 -10.07 -1.30 34.62
CA LEU A 4 -10.85 -0.77 33.50
C LEU A 4 -9.99 -0.71 32.23
N ILE A 5 -8.72 -0.30 32.36
CA ILE A 5 -7.75 -0.24 31.26
C ILE A 5 -7.53 -1.63 30.63
N PHE A 6 -7.41 -2.69 31.45
CA PHE A 6 -7.21 -4.06 30.97
C PHE A 6 -8.40 -4.59 30.15
N ILE A 7 -9.64 -4.27 30.52
CA ILE A 7 -10.85 -4.75 29.80
C ILE A 7 -10.97 -4.05 28.43
N THR A 8 -10.76 -2.73 28.36
CA THR A 8 -10.75 -2.00 27.07
C THR A 8 -9.65 -2.47 26.13
N MET A 9 -8.47 -2.79 26.67
CA MET A 9 -7.33 -3.26 25.85
C MET A 9 -7.59 -4.68 25.31
N LEU A 10 -8.25 -5.55 26.09
CA LEU A 10 -8.64 -6.89 25.65
C LEU A 10 -9.72 -6.84 24.54
N CYS A 11 -10.71 -5.95 24.67
CA CYS A 11 -11.75 -5.78 23.65
C CYS A 11 -11.20 -5.25 22.32
N LEU A 12 -10.27 -4.28 22.36
CA LEU A 12 -9.64 -3.74 21.14
C LEU A 12 -8.77 -4.79 20.42
N LEU A 13 -7.99 -5.59 21.16
CA LEU A 13 -7.22 -6.69 20.59
C LEU A 13 -8.12 -7.77 19.97
N SER A 14 -9.29 -8.02 20.56
CA SER A 14 -10.25 -8.99 20.02
C SER A 14 -10.87 -8.52 18.70
N GLN A 15 -11.18 -7.23 18.55
CA GLN A 15 -11.81 -6.69 17.34
C GLN A 15 -10.87 -6.68 16.12
N ILE A 16 -9.58 -6.40 16.32
CA ILE A 16 -8.58 -6.42 15.23
C ILE A 16 -8.37 -7.84 14.71
N CYS A 17 -8.30 -8.83 15.62
CA CYS A 17 -8.17 -10.24 15.26
C CYS A 17 -9.40 -10.70 14.46
N LEU A 18 -10.60 -10.32 14.91
CA LEU A 18 -11.86 -10.64 14.23
C LEU A 18 -11.94 -10.03 12.82
N ALA A 19 -11.60 -8.75 12.65
CA ALA A 19 -11.64 -8.11 11.33
C ALA A 19 -10.64 -8.74 10.34
N GLN A 20 -9.42 -9.04 10.81
CA GLN A 20 -8.41 -9.73 9.99
C GLN A 20 -8.90 -11.13 9.56
N GLU A 21 -9.44 -11.91 10.49
CA GLU A 21 -9.96 -13.26 10.23
C GLU A 21 -11.17 -13.24 9.30
N GLU A 22 -12.09 -12.28 9.48
CA GLU A 22 -13.26 -12.09 8.62
C GLU A 22 -12.82 -11.85 7.16
N ILE A 23 -11.89 -10.92 6.93
CA ILE A 23 -11.44 -10.60 5.57
C ILE A 23 -10.68 -11.79 4.96
N ASN A 24 -9.78 -12.43 5.71
CA ASN A 24 -9.09 -13.62 5.23
C ASN A 24 -10.05 -14.78 4.92
N SER A 25 -11.09 -14.97 5.74
CA SER A 25 -12.13 -15.98 5.50
C SER A 25 -12.92 -15.70 4.22
N ILE A 26 -13.25 -14.43 3.95
CA ILE A 26 -13.86 -14.02 2.68
C ILE A 26 -12.94 -14.38 1.51
N LEU A 27 -11.66 -13.99 1.58
CA LEU A 27 -10.67 -14.31 0.53
C LEU A 27 -10.56 -15.82 0.29
N ASP A 28 -10.52 -16.63 1.36
CA ASP A 28 -10.44 -18.09 1.29
C ASP A 28 -11.70 -18.71 0.67
N SER A 29 -12.88 -18.31 1.15
CA SER A 29 -14.17 -18.85 0.68
C SER A 29 -14.39 -18.62 -0.82
N LEU A 30 -13.91 -17.48 -1.33
CA LEU A 30 -14.02 -17.08 -2.73
C LEU A 30 -12.79 -17.47 -3.56
N LYS A 31 -11.79 -18.08 -2.93
CA LYS A 31 -10.51 -18.46 -3.55
C LYS A 31 -9.80 -17.28 -4.23
N ILE A 32 -9.92 -16.09 -3.64
CA ILE A 32 -9.27 -14.88 -4.13
C ILE A 32 -7.81 -14.87 -3.66
N VAL A 33 -6.91 -14.64 -4.62
CA VAL A 33 -5.51 -14.33 -4.36
C VAL A 33 -5.28 -12.87 -4.74
N PRO A 34 -5.21 -11.96 -3.75
CA PRO A 34 -4.99 -10.54 -4.02
C PRO A 34 -3.60 -10.28 -4.58
N THR A 35 -3.55 -9.43 -5.60
CA THR A 35 -2.36 -8.73 -6.05
C THR A 35 -2.19 -7.43 -5.29
N THR A 36 -3.30 -6.69 -5.08
CA THR A 36 -3.40 -5.62 -4.07
C THR A 36 -4.68 -5.72 -3.30
N ILE A 37 -4.67 -5.12 -2.12
CA ILE A 37 -5.84 -4.93 -1.26
C ILE A 37 -5.69 -3.58 -0.55
N SER A 38 -6.78 -2.82 -0.48
CA SER A 38 -6.84 -1.50 0.15
C SER A 38 -8.19 -1.29 0.81
N PHE A 39 -8.24 -0.42 1.82
CA PHE A 39 -9.40 -0.23 2.69
C PHE A 39 -9.84 1.23 2.67
N HIS A 40 -11.11 1.44 2.40
CA HIS A 40 -11.73 2.75 2.48
C HIS A 40 -12.10 3.07 3.93
N PRO A 41 -11.97 4.31 4.43
CA PRO A 41 -12.31 4.66 5.82
C PRO A 41 -13.78 4.39 6.22
N LYS A 42 -14.70 4.29 5.25
CA LYS A 42 -16.11 3.91 5.47
C LYS A 42 -16.35 2.38 5.46
N GLY A 43 -15.32 1.57 5.29
CA GLY A 43 -15.39 0.11 5.42
C GLY A 43 -15.40 -0.70 4.11
N ASP A 44 -15.36 -0.05 2.95
CA ASP A 44 -15.22 -0.75 1.67
C ASP A 44 -13.82 -1.35 1.52
N ILE A 45 -13.73 -2.49 0.84
CA ILE A 45 -12.47 -3.18 0.55
C ILE A 45 -12.30 -3.28 -0.95
N LEU A 46 -11.18 -2.80 -1.45
CA LEU A 46 -10.82 -2.83 -2.86
C LEU A 46 -9.70 -3.84 -3.07
N ILE A 47 -9.89 -4.75 -4.04
CA ILE A 47 -8.96 -5.85 -4.32
C ILE A 47 -8.68 -5.90 -5.82
N SER A 48 -7.40 -5.86 -6.21
CA SER A 48 -6.99 -6.32 -7.54
C SER A 48 -6.56 -7.77 -7.45
N THR A 49 -7.16 -8.66 -8.24
CA THR A 49 -6.84 -10.10 -8.20
C THR A 49 -5.53 -10.41 -8.93
N ALA A 50 -4.94 -11.56 -8.64
CA ALA A 50 -3.89 -12.14 -9.48
C ALA A 50 -4.39 -12.37 -10.92
N TYR A 51 -3.49 -12.18 -11.89
CA TYR A 51 -3.74 -12.51 -13.28
C TYR A 51 -3.82 -14.02 -13.46
N ASN A 52 -4.98 -14.51 -13.88
CA ASN A 52 -5.16 -15.91 -14.21
C ASN A 52 -4.59 -16.18 -15.61
N ARG A 53 -3.54 -17.00 -15.69
CA ARG A 53 -2.86 -17.30 -16.96
C ARG A 53 -3.68 -18.20 -17.90
N SER A 54 -4.63 -19.00 -17.38
CA SER A 54 -5.38 -19.95 -18.21
C SER A 54 -6.44 -19.26 -19.06
N ASP A 55 -7.21 -18.35 -18.45
CA ASP A 55 -8.30 -17.62 -19.10
C ASP A 55 -7.99 -16.14 -19.35
N LYS A 56 -6.79 -15.69 -18.96
CA LYS A 56 -6.31 -14.31 -19.09
C LYS A 56 -7.14 -13.29 -18.31
N SER A 57 -7.91 -13.73 -17.31
CA SER A 57 -8.75 -12.85 -16.50
C SER A 57 -7.97 -12.20 -15.35
N GLN A 58 -8.39 -11.00 -15.00
CA GLN A 58 -7.96 -10.26 -13.81
C GLN A 58 -9.03 -9.24 -13.49
N TYR A 59 -9.38 -9.12 -12.21
CA TYR A 59 -10.51 -8.32 -11.76
C TYR A 59 -10.10 -7.31 -10.71
N MET A 60 -10.80 -6.18 -10.71
CA MET A 60 -10.86 -5.25 -9.59
C MET A 60 -12.20 -5.45 -8.91
N LEU A 61 -12.15 -5.91 -7.67
CA LEU A 61 -13.32 -6.25 -6.86
C LEU A 61 -13.50 -5.21 -5.78
N LEU A 62 -14.76 -4.85 -5.55
CA LEU A 62 -15.17 -4.04 -4.41
C LEU A 62 -16.03 -4.90 -3.50
N ILE A 63 -15.67 -4.96 -2.22
CA ILE A 63 -16.47 -5.57 -1.17
C ILE A 63 -17.03 -4.45 -0.30
N ASN A 64 -18.34 -4.22 -0.34
CA ASN A 64 -19.00 -3.21 0.49
C ASN A 64 -19.56 -3.84 1.77
N LYS A 65 -19.69 -3.02 2.84
CA LYS A 65 -20.26 -3.42 4.14
C LYS A 65 -21.50 -2.62 4.54
N ALA A 66 -22.25 -2.08 3.56
CA ALA A 66 -23.25 -1.02 3.75
C ALA A 66 -24.35 -1.31 4.79
N ASP A 67 -24.62 -2.58 5.12
CA ASP A 67 -25.64 -3.03 6.07
C ASP A 67 -25.18 -4.23 6.94
N GLY A 68 -23.88 -4.54 6.95
CA GLY A 68 -23.33 -5.75 7.57
C GLY A 68 -23.41 -7.01 6.69
N SER A 69 -24.01 -6.93 5.49
CA SER A 69 -23.83 -7.92 4.42
C SER A 69 -22.55 -7.64 3.63
N VAL A 70 -21.97 -8.70 3.07
CA VAL A 70 -20.80 -8.65 2.20
C VAL A 70 -21.32 -8.66 0.76
N ASN A 71 -21.36 -7.51 0.08
CA ASN A 71 -21.67 -7.49 -1.36
C ASN A 71 -20.39 -7.27 -2.15
N ILE A 72 -20.21 -8.10 -3.17
CA ILE A 72 -19.01 -8.13 -4.00
C ILE A 72 -19.40 -7.69 -5.40
N ASP A 73 -18.82 -6.59 -5.84
CA ASP A 73 -19.01 -6.04 -7.17
C ASP A 73 -17.69 -6.07 -7.95
N THR A 74 -17.77 -6.26 -9.27
CA THR A 74 -16.61 -6.19 -10.15
C THR A 74 -16.65 -4.88 -10.89
N LEU A 75 -15.64 -4.03 -10.72
CA LEU A 75 -15.57 -2.71 -11.36
C LEU A 75 -15.32 -2.76 -12.89
N SER A 76 -15.51 -3.93 -13.52
CA SER A 76 -15.46 -4.20 -14.98
C SER A 76 -14.26 -3.57 -15.71
N THR A 77 -13.05 -3.68 -15.17
CA THR A 77 -11.84 -3.20 -15.84
C THR A 77 -11.07 -4.36 -16.47
N SER A 78 -10.64 -4.22 -17.72
CA SER A 78 -9.69 -5.13 -18.34
C SER A 78 -8.28 -4.88 -17.75
N ARG A 79 -7.73 -5.91 -17.08
CA ARG A 79 -6.37 -5.96 -16.52
C ARG A 79 -6.00 -4.85 -15.50
N PRO A 80 -6.77 -4.68 -14.42
CA PRO A 80 -6.35 -3.84 -13.31
C PRO A 80 -5.21 -4.55 -12.59
N ASN A 81 -3.97 -4.14 -12.88
CA ASN A 81 -2.82 -4.75 -12.25
C ASN A 81 -2.78 -4.44 -10.75
N ARG A 82 -3.13 -3.21 -10.35
CA ARG A 82 -3.07 -2.73 -8.98
C ARG A 82 -4.16 -1.69 -8.75
N SER A 83 -4.53 -1.56 -7.48
CA SER A 83 -5.52 -0.58 -7.04
C SER A 83 -5.35 -0.26 -5.54
N ALA A 84 -5.71 0.97 -5.17
CA ALA A 84 -5.72 1.46 -3.80
C ALA A 84 -6.73 2.61 -3.60
N PHE A 85 -7.22 2.80 -2.37
CA PHE A 85 -7.84 4.06 -1.96
C PHE A 85 -6.77 5.06 -1.48
N SER A 86 -7.07 6.35 -1.59
CA SER A 86 -6.36 7.40 -0.85
C SER A 86 -6.63 7.25 0.66
N SER A 87 -5.75 7.83 1.48
CA SER A 87 -5.82 7.74 2.95
C SER A 87 -7.13 8.26 3.54
N ASP A 88 -7.69 9.31 2.93
CA ASP A 88 -8.97 9.91 3.27
C ASP A 88 -10.18 9.20 2.62
N GLY A 89 -9.93 8.30 1.68
CA GLY A 89 -10.96 7.59 0.89
C GLY A 89 -11.58 8.40 -0.24
N GLU A 90 -11.21 9.68 -0.42
CA GLU A 90 -11.82 10.52 -1.47
C GLU A 90 -11.52 10.03 -2.89
N TYR A 91 -10.42 9.29 -3.07
CA TYR A 91 -9.95 8.84 -4.36
C TYR A 91 -9.75 7.32 -4.41
N LEU A 92 -10.18 6.75 -5.53
CA LEU A 92 -9.79 5.45 -6.03
C LEU A 92 -8.63 5.64 -7.01
N ILE A 93 -7.52 4.95 -6.78
CA ILE A 93 -6.37 4.88 -7.69
C ILE A 93 -6.31 3.47 -8.25
N HIS A 94 -6.23 3.32 -9.57
CA HIS A 94 -6.07 2.02 -10.18
C HIS A 94 -5.31 2.09 -11.50
N ASN A 95 -4.73 0.96 -11.90
CA ASN A 95 -4.22 0.79 -13.25
C ASN A 95 -5.29 0.21 -14.17
N PHE A 96 -5.14 0.43 -15.46
CA PHE A 96 -5.80 -0.35 -16.50
C PHE A 96 -4.94 -0.37 -17.75
N GLN A 97 -5.21 -1.34 -18.63
CA GLN A 97 -4.67 -1.35 -19.98
C GLN A 97 -5.73 -0.76 -20.91
N ASP A 98 -5.38 0.28 -21.66
CA ASP A 98 -6.26 0.80 -22.70
C ASP A 98 -6.38 -0.22 -23.83
N GLU A 99 -7.61 -0.56 -24.20
CA GLU A 99 -7.86 -1.62 -25.19
C GLU A 99 -7.56 -1.17 -26.63
N VAL A 100 -7.53 0.14 -26.89
CA VAL A 100 -7.31 0.69 -28.23
C VAL A 100 -5.81 0.87 -28.50
N SER A 101 -5.08 1.51 -27.58
CA SER A 101 -3.64 1.74 -27.73
C SER A 101 -2.79 0.58 -27.20
N GLY A 102 -3.31 -0.22 -26.27
CA GLY A 102 -2.56 -1.24 -25.56
C GLY A 102 -1.67 -0.69 -24.44
N GLU A 103 -1.68 0.63 -24.23
CA GLU A 103 -0.87 1.32 -23.20
C GLU A 103 -1.42 1.06 -21.80
N PHE A 104 -0.55 1.14 -20.81
CA PHE A 104 -0.92 1.07 -19.40
C PHE A 104 -1.05 2.47 -18.82
N TYR A 105 -2.14 2.71 -18.10
CA TYR A 105 -2.36 3.97 -17.40
C TYR A 105 -2.55 3.73 -15.91
N THR A 106 -2.11 4.70 -15.10
CA THR A 106 -2.53 4.85 -13.71
C THR A 106 -3.44 6.07 -13.63
N VAL A 107 -4.65 5.90 -13.10
CA VAL A 107 -5.59 7.00 -12.91
C VAL A 107 -5.99 7.15 -11.44
N LYS A 108 -6.26 8.40 -11.02
CA LYS A 108 -7.06 8.68 -9.82
C LYS A 108 -8.46 9.11 -10.23
N ARG A 109 -9.47 8.68 -9.47
CA ARG A 109 -10.89 8.96 -9.70
C ARG A 109 -11.52 9.31 -8.38
N LYS A 110 -12.37 10.35 -8.33
CA LYS A 110 -13.17 10.62 -7.13
C LYS A 110 -14.04 9.40 -6.83
N TYR A 111 -14.10 9.01 -5.56
CA TYR A 111 -14.85 7.84 -5.10
C TYR A 111 -15.92 8.25 -4.09
N ASP A 112 -17.17 7.92 -4.40
CA ASP A 112 -18.31 8.08 -3.49
C ASP A 112 -19.19 6.81 -3.56
N GLY A 113 -18.54 5.65 -3.52
CA GLY A 113 -19.17 4.34 -3.62
C GLY A 113 -19.11 3.72 -5.03
N PRO A 114 -19.47 2.43 -5.15
CA PRO A 114 -19.35 1.67 -6.41
C PRO A 114 -20.13 2.29 -7.57
N GLN A 115 -21.28 2.90 -7.27
CA GLN A 115 -22.17 3.47 -8.26
C GLN A 115 -21.82 4.91 -8.64
N ASN A 116 -20.85 5.53 -7.94
CA ASN A 116 -20.46 6.92 -8.13
C ASN A 116 -18.94 7.05 -8.15
N ILE A 117 -18.35 6.68 -9.28
CA ILE A 117 -16.91 6.81 -9.55
C ILE A 117 -16.71 7.90 -10.60
N GLY A 118 -16.00 8.96 -10.22
CA GLY A 118 -15.77 10.14 -11.06
C GLY A 118 -14.92 9.85 -12.31
N ALA A 119 -14.78 10.88 -13.14
CA ALA A 119 -13.94 10.83 -14.33
C ALA A 119 -12.45 10.58 -14.00
N PRO A 120 -11.69 9.92 -14.89
CA PRO A 120 -10.26 9.68 -14.68
C PRO A 120 -9.43 10.95 -14.74
N TYR A 121 -8.51 11.08 -13.79
CA TYR A 121 -7.34 11.95 -13.85
C TYR A 121 -6.11 11.06 -14.08
N TYR A 122 -5.45 11.21 -15.21
CA TYR A 122 -4.33 10.38 -15.66
C TYR A 122 -3.04 10.74 -14.92
N LEU A 123 -2.72 10.00 -13.86
CA LEU A 123 -1.52 10.20 -13.06
C LEU A 123 -0.26 9.87 -13.87
N SER A 124 -0.28 8.79 -14.65
CA SER A 124 0.86 8.36 -15.48
C SER A 124 1.35 9.46 -16.42
N GLU A 125 0.43 10.13 -17.11
CA GLU A 125 0.74 11.23 -18.02
C GLU A 125 1.33 12.45 -17.28
N ARG A 126 0.77 12.79 -16.12
CA ARG A 126 1.18 13.96 -15.33
C ARG A 126 2.51 13.77 -14.64
N LEU A 127 2.81 12.53 -14.28
CA LEU A 127 4.05 12.15 -13.61
C LEU A 127 5.11 11.66 -14.60
N PHE A 128 4.80 11.60 -15.90
CA PHE A 128 5.66 11.11 -16.97
C PHE A 128 6.23 9.70 -16.69
N VAL A 129 5.36 8.80 -16.26
CA VAL A 129 5.71 7.39 -15.98
C VAL A 129 4.68 6.46 -16.58
N ASP A 130 5.12 5.35 -17.18
CA ASP A 130 4.21 4.41 -17.86
C ASP A 130 3.28 3.72 -16.85
N ASN A 131 3.85 2.85 -16.00
CA ASN A 131 3.10 2.03 -15.07
C ASN A 131 3.68 2.06 -13.66
N MET A 132 2.80 2.17 -12.68
CA MET A 132 3.12 2.23 -11.26
C MET A 132 2.59 0.96 -10.60
N TYR A 133 3.44 0.23 -9.88
CA TYR A 133 3.07 -1.10 -9.37
C TYR A 133 2.63 -1.10 -7.91
N TYR A 134 3.07 -0.15 -7.10
CA TYR A 134 2.66 -0.03 -5.71
C TYR A 134 2.62 1.44 -5.36
N TYR A 135 1.55 1.89 -4.73
CA TYR A 135 1.36 3.31 -4.47
C TYR A 135 0.50 3.57 -3.25
N PHE A 136 0.72 4.75 -2.69
CA PHE A 136 0.04 5.32 -1.54
C PHE A 136 -0.21 6.80 -1.81
N MET A 137 -1.43 7.25 -1.49
CA MET A 137 -1.81 8.66 -1.57
C MET A 137 -2.22 9.13 -0.17
N ASP A 138 -1.59 10.19 0.30
CA ASP A 138 -1.91 10.77 1.62
C ASP A 138 -3.13 11.71 1.54
N ASP A 139 -3.53 12.27 2.69
CA ASP A 139 -4.66 13.19 2.82
C ASP A 139 -4.43 14.54 2.08
N ASN A 140 -3.20 14.86 1.70
CA ASN A 140 -2.87 16.05 0.90
C ASN A 140 -2.84 15.73 -0.60
N GLN A 141 -3.16 14.49 -1.00
CA GLN A 141 -2.99 13.94 -2.33
C GLN A 141 -1.53 13.81 -2.78
N ASP A 142 -0.56 13.98 -1.86
CA ASP A 142 0.82 13.66 -2.13
C ASP A 142 0.94 12.17 -2.43
N PHE A 143 1.74 11.84 -3.44
CA PHE A 143 1.71 10.53 -4.05
C PHE A 143 3.07 9.85 -3.95
N TYR A 144 3.08 8.68 -3.32
CA TYR A 144 4.24 7.84 -3.10
C TYR A 144 4.08 6.57 -3.91
N TYR A 145 5.04 6.25 -4.77
CA TYR A 145 4.83 5.14 -5.70
C TYR A 145 6.14 4.52 -6.17
N TYR A 146 6.06 3.25 -6.54
CA TYR A 146 7.16 2.50 -7.13
C TYR A 146 6.97 2.37 -8.64
N THR A 147 8.02 2.69 -9.39
CA THR A 147 8.12 2.43 -10.83
C THR A 147 9.33 1.57 -11.13
N TYR A 148 9.19 0.71 -12.14
CA TYR A 148 10.28 -0.12 -12.62
C TYR A 148 10.70 0.34 -14.02
N ASN A 149 11.99 0.65 -14.20
CA ASN A 149 12.56 0.95 -15.51
C ASN A 149 13.50 -0.21 -15.92
N ARG A 150 13.17 -0.84 -17.05
CA ARG A 150 13.95 -1.98 -17.59
C ARG A 150 15.26 -1.55 -18.23
N GLU A 151 15.31 -0.37 -18.83
CA GLU A 151 16.46 0.12 -19.60
C GLU A 151 17.54 0.67 -18.66
N ASN A 152 17.14 1.44 -17.65
CA ASN A 152 18.02 1.91 -16.59
C ASN A 152 17.34 1.76 -15.23
N ARG A 153 17.73 0.74 -14.46
CA ARG A 153 17.12 0.45 -13.15
C ARG A 153 17.24 1.62 -12.18
N SER A 154 18.34 2.40 -12.24
CA SER A 154 18.51 3.56 -11.35
C SER A 154 17.52 4.69 -11.59
N ASP A 155 16.84 4.69 -12.76
CA ASP A 155 15.73 5.60 -13.06
C ASP A 155 14.38 5.05 -12.54
N GLY A 156 14.34 3.78 -12.16
CA GLY A 156 13.27 3.15 -11.38
C GLY A 156 13.56 3.22 -9.87
N GLY A 157 12.54 2.92 -9.07
CA GLY A 157 12.64 2.96 -7.63
C GLY A 157 11.39 3.50 -6.96
N LEU A 158 11.55 3.88 -5.70
CA LEU A 158 10.51 4.50 -4.89
C LEU A 158 10.57 6.03 -5.05
N LEU A 159 9.48 6.63 -5.50
CA LEU A 159 9.35 8.05 -5.78
C LEU A 159 8.27 8.72 -4.94
N TYR A 160 8.35 10.04 -4.87
CA TYR A 160 7.37 10.93 -4.27
C TYR A 160 7.05 12.09 -5.21
N ALA A 161 5.77 12.40 -5.39
CA ALA A 161 5.30 13.57 -6.10
C ALA A 161 4.36 14.39 -5.21
N LYS A 162 4.72 15.65 -4.97
CA LYS A 162 3.92 16.59 -4.21
C LYS A 162 2.73 17.09 -5.03
N PHE A 163 1.54 17.15 -4.44
CA PHE A 163 0.38 17.80 -5.03
C PHE A 163 0.26 19.23 -4.51
N GLU A 164 0.28 20.22 -5.41
CA GLU A 164 0.24 21.63 -5.03
C GLU A 164 -0.44 22.45 -6.13
N ASN A 165 -1.36 23.34 -5.75
CA ASN A 165 -2.11 24.19 -6.67
C ASN A 165 -2.88 23.42 -7.78
N GLY A 166 -3.39 22.22 -7.46
CA GLY A 166 -4.19 21.43 -8.38
C GLY A 166 -3.39 20.52 -9.32
N GLU A 167 -2.06 20.52 -9.25
CA GLU A 167 -1.18 19.76 -10.13
C GLU A 167 -0.08 19.03 -9.35
N TYR A 168 0.45 17.95 -9.95
CA TYR A 168 1.60 17.26 -9.40
C TYR A 168 2.90 17.94 -9.80
N GLN A 169 3.78 18.15 -8.83
CA GLN A 169 5.14 18.61 -9.07
C GLN A 169 6.01 17.48 -9.61
N LYS A 170 7.17 17.85 -10.18
CA LYS A 170 8.15 16.87 -10.66
C LYS A 170 8.48 15.83 -9.58
N PRO A 171 8.40 14.52 -9.88
CA PRO A 171 8.73 13.47 -8.92
C PRO A 171 10.16 13.58 -8.39
N GLN A 172 10.32 13.24 -7.12
CA GLN A 172 11.60 13.12 -6.42
C GLN A 172 11.88 11.66 -6.11
N MET A 173 13.08 11.20 -6.42
CA MET A 173 13.54 9.86 -6.05
C MET A 173 13.75 9.80 -4.53
N ILE A 174 13.14 8.82 -3.88
CA ILE A 174 13.39 8.47 -2.48
C ILE A 174 14.50 7.42 -2.44
N TYR A 175 14.26 6.27 -3.08
CA TYR A 175 15.23 5.18 -3.19
C TYR A 175 15.28 4.70 -4.62
N PRO A 176 16.42 4.87 -5.34
CA PRO A 176 16.58 4.25 -6.64
C PRO A 176 16.69 2.74 -6.48
N ASP A 177 16.25 1.98 -7.48
CA ASP A 177 16.54 0.55 -7.51
C ASP A 177 18.05 0.33 -7.55
N ARG A 178 18.51 -0.59 -6.70
CA ARG A 178 19.92 -1.00 -6.60
C ARG A 178 20.06 -2.41 -7.14
N GLU A 179 21.28 -2.79 -7.54
CA GLU A 179 21.55 -4.13 -8.06
C GLU A 179 21.15 -5.24 -7.07
N ASN A 180 21.19 -4.96 -5.77
CA ASN A 180 20.91 -5.89 -4.70
C ASN A 180 19.62 -5.60 -3.93
N ALA A 181 18.88 -4.52 -4.21
CA ALA A 181 17.71 -4.15 -3.43
C ALA A 181 16.70 -3.30 -4.21
N VAL A 182 15.42 -3.62 -4.07
CA VAL A 182 14.28 -2.89 -4.65
C VAL A 182 13.31 -2.52 -3.54
N ALA A 183 13.06 -1.22 -3.35
CA ALA A 183 12.14 -0.70 -2.35
C ALA A 183 10.78 -0.37 -2.97
N TYR A 184 9.69 -0.87 -2.39
CA TYR A 184 8.35 -0.76 -2.96
C TYR A 184 7.25 -0.81 -1.89
N SER A 185 6.00 -0.57 -2.29
CA SER A 185 4.84 -0.54 -1.40
C SER A 185 5.00 0.41 -0.19
N PRO A 186 5.20 1.71 -0.44
CA PRO A 186 5.33 2.69 0.63
C PRO A 186 4.05 2.87 1.43
N LEU A 187 4.20 3.18 2.71
CA LEU A 187 3.14 3.71 3.56
C LEU A 187 3.72 4.70 4.57
N LEU A 188 3.10 5.88 4.71
CA LEU A 188 3.46 6.80 5.78
C LEU A 188 2.76 6.41 7.09
N LEU A 189 3.56 6.31 8.15
CA LEU A 189 3.04 6.23 9.52
C LEU A 189 2.83 7.63 10.10
N ASP A 190 3.61 8.62 9.69
CA ASP A 190 3.39 10.03 9.96
C ASP A 190 4.14 10.87 8.91
N ASP A 191 4.23 12.19 9.12
CA ASP A 191 4.93 13.12 8.23
C ASP A 191 6.44 12.85 8.11
N LYS A 192 7.00 12.05 9.02
CA LYS A 192 8.45 11.81 9.16
C LYS A 192 8.84 10.34 9.11
N THR A 193 7.89 9.42 9.06
CA THR A 193 8.16 7.99 9.21
C THR A 193 7.45 7.24 8.09
N MET A 194 8.25 6.58 7.24
CA MET A 194 7.77 5.71 6.18
C MET A 194 8.13 4.27 6.49
N ILE A 195 7.23 3.35 6.16
CA ILE A 195 7.56 1.94 6.02
C ILE A 195 7.33 1.50 4.57
N PHE A 196 8.08 0.49 4.13
CA PHE A 196 8.00 -0.06 2.78
C PHE A 196 8.52 -1.50 2.78
N ALA A 197 8.15 -2.26 1.76
CA ALA A 197 8.74 -3.56 1.51
C ALA A 197 10.05 -3.39 0.74
N GLN A 198 11.02 -4.26 1.01
CA GLN A 198 12.24 -4.35 0.23
C GLN A 198 12.53 -5.82 -0.04
N HIS A 199 12.98 -6.14 -1.25
CA HIS A 199 13.51 -7.47 -1.58
C HIS A 199 14.86 -7.33 -2.28
N GLY A 200 15.69 -8.36 -2.21
CA GLY A 200 16.89 -8.42 -3.03
C GLY A 200 16.56 -8.88 -4.45
N VAL A 201 17.43 -8.55 -5.40
CA VAL A 201 17.20 -8.89 -6.82
C VAL A 201 17.68 -10.31 -7.13
N SER A 202 18.81 -10.69 -6.55
CA SER A 202 19.48 -11.99 -6.77
C SER A 202 19.44 -12.92 -5.56
N ASP A 203 19.09 -12.40 -4.38
CA ASP A 203 19.01 -13.14 -3.12
C ASP A 203 18.03 -12.45 -2.15
N ASP A 204 17.81 -13.07 -1.00
CA ASP A 204 16.84 -12.61 0.00
C ASP A 204 17.48 -11.74 1.09
N THR A 205 18.70 -11.23 0.90
CA THR A 205 19.48 -10.52 1.94
C THR A 205 18.76 -9.31 2.51
N PHE A 206 18.00 -8.61 1.66
CA PHE A 206 17.22 -7.43 2.04
C PHE A 206 15.72 -7.70 2.09
N GLU A 207 15.31 -8.97 2.10
CA GLU A 207 13.90 -9.31 2.14
C GLU A 207 13.28 -8.93 3.48
N GLY A 208 12.33 -8.00 3.45
CA GLY A 208 11.55 -7.66 4.64
C GLY A 208 10.90 -6.29 4.59
N ILE A 209 10.23 -5.95 5.69
CA ILE A 209 9.66 -4.61 5.88
C ILE A 209 10.73 -3.71 6.46
N HIS A 210 10.96 -2.58 5.80
CA HIS A 210 11.92 -1.57 6.18
C HIS A 210 11.21 -0.28 6.62
N PHE A 211 11.92 0.55 7.36
CA PHE A 211 11.50 1.90 7.68
C PHE A 211 12.59 2.91 7.35
N SER A 212 12.15 4.15 7.15
CA SER A 212 13.02 5.30 6.97
C SER A 212 12.44 6.55 7.62
N LEU A 213 13.34 7.43 8.07
CA LEU A 213 13.02 8.64 8.80
C LEU A 213 13.34 9.88 7.97
N LYS A 214 12.41 10.83 7.91
CA LYS A 214 12.58 12.12 7.26
C LYS A 214 13.26 13.10 8.21
N ASN A 215 14.35 13.72 7.75
CA ASN A 215 15.02 14.78 8.49
C ASN A 215 14.35 16.15 8.27
N LYS A 216 14.90 17.20 8.90
CA LYS A 216 14.35 18.57 8.82
C LYS A 216 14.48 19.17 7.42
N GLU A 217 15.46 18.72 6.65
CA GLU A 217 15.72 19.10 5.27
C GLU A 217 14.84 18.33 4.26
N GLY A 218 13.96 17.44 4.74
CA GLY A 218 13.05 16.65 3.90
C GLY A 218 13.67 15.40 3.28
N LYS A 219 14.92 15.05 3.61
CA LYS A 219 15.61 13.85 3.12
C LYS A 219 15.28 12.63 3.98
N TRP A 220 15.08 11.50 3.33
CA TRP A 220 14.87 10.21 4.00
C TRP A 220 16.19 9.55 4.36
N SER A 221 16.27 8.93 5.53
CA SER A 221 17.43 8.14 5.99
C SER A 221 17.66 6.89 5.13
N ASP A 222 18.75 6.16 5.33
CA ASP A 222 18.88 4.82 4.76
C ASP A 222 17.81 3.86 5.34
N PRO A 223 17.36 2.86 4.55
CA PRO A 223 16.42 1.84 5.00
C PRO A 223 16.95 1.01 6.17
N VAL A 224 16.12 0.78 7.18
CA VAL A 224 16.42 -0.13 8.29
C VAL A 224 15.33 -1.19 8.41
N MET A 225 15.72 -2.46 8.49
CA MET A 225 14.78 -3.59 8.53
C MET A 225 14.06 -3.72 9.87
N LEU A 226 12.77 -4.07 9.84
CA LEU A 226 11.94 -4.44 10.98
C LEU A 226 11.80 -5.97 11.06
N GLU A 227 12.72 -6.64 11.77
CA GLU A 227 12.85 -8.11 11.80
C GLU A 227 11.56 -8.90 12.17
N VAL A 228 10.63 -8.29 12.90
CA VAL A 228 9.44 -8.97 13.44
C VAL A 228 8.27 -9.01 12.45
N ILE A 229 8.28 -8.15 11.43
CA ILE A 229 7.16 -8.04 10.48
C ILE A 229 7.50 -8.88 9.24
N PRO A 230 6.64 -9.85 8.87
CA PRO A 230 6.92 -10.72 7.73
C PRO A 230 6.92 -9.92 6.43
N MET A 231 7.71 -10.39 5.47
CA MET A 231 7.73 -9.84 4.12
C MET A 231 6.32 -9.82 3.53
N SER A 232 5.97 -8.68 2.94
CA SER A 232 4.63 -8.40 2.43
C SER A 232 4.71 -7.67 1.10
N ASN A 233 3.86 -8.05 0.16
CA ASN A 233 3.83 -7.41 -1.15
C ASN A 233 3.11 -6.06 -1.11
N VAL A 234 2.17 -5.89 -0.18
CA VAL A 234 1.38 -4.67 -0.03
C VAL A 234 1.28 -4.31 1.44
N ILE A 235 1.49 -3.03 1.73
CA ILE A 235 1.30 -2.39 3.02
C ILE A 235 0.25 -1.31 2.83
N THR A 236 -0.81 -1.32 3.63
CA THR A 236 -1.89 -0.33 3.52
C THR A 236 -2.49 -0.04 4.90
N SER A 237 -3.11 1.11 5.07
CA SER A 237 -3.88 1.42 6.28
C SER A 237 -5.22 0.67 6.23
N TYR A 238 -5.54 -0.09 7.26
CA TYR A 238 -6.89 -0.63 7.46
C TYR A 238 -7.80 0.45 8.04
N ASP A 239 -7.30 1.16 9.05
CA ASP A 239 -7.89 2.34 9.65
C ASP A 239 -6.78 3.27 10.19
N LYS A 240 -7.14 4.30 10.96
CA LYS A 240 -6.17 5.27 11.51
C LYS A 240 -5.14 4.67 12.48
N LYS A 241 -5.42 3.50 13.05
CA LYS A 241 -4.64 2.83 14.11
C LYS A 241 -4.07 1.49 13.67
N THR A 242 -4.60 0.88 12.62
CA THR A 242 -4.22 -0.47 12.20
C THR A 242 -3.64 -0.46 10.79
N ILE A 243 -2.47 -1.08 10.65
CA ILE A 243 -1.78 -1.28 9.38
C ILE A 243 -1.96 -2.73 8.95
N ALA A 244 -2.35 -2.92 7.70
CA ALA A 244 -2.56 -4.20 7.07
C ALA A 244 -1.38 -4.55 6.15
N PHE A 245 -0.93 -5.79 6.28
CA PHE A 245 0.18 -6.36 5.50
C PHE A 245 -0.34 -7.55 4.71
N LEU A 246 -0.29 -7.47 3.38
CA LEU A 246 -0.56 -8.61 2.51
C LEU A 246 0.72 -9.46 2.43
N VAL A 247 0.80 -10.48 3.29
CA VAL A 247 2.00 -11.30 3.47
C VAL A 247 2.36 -12.00 2.17
N ALA A 248 3.60 -11.83 1.71
CA ALA A 248 4.03 -12.26 0.37
C ALA A 248 3.90 -13.78 0.19
N LYS A 249 4.27 -14.55 1.23
CA LYS A 249 4.25 -16.01 1.22
C LYS A 249 2.85 -16.61 1.17
N THR A 250 1.86 -15.95 1.77
CA THR A 250 0.52 -16.54 1.96
C THR A 250 -0.56 -15.85 1.14
N GLY A 251 -0.34 -14.62 0.68
CA GLY A 251 -1.37 -13.80 0.06
C GLY A 251 -2.53 -13.49 1.03
N ARG A 252 -2.26 -13.48 2.34
CA ARG A 252 -3.23 -13.21 3.40
C ARG A 252 -2.82 -12.03 4.24
N LEU A 253 -3.81 -11.40 4.84
CA LEU A 253 -3.63 -10.21 5.65
C LEU A 253 -3.08 -10.56 7.03
N ARG A 254 -2.13 -9.75 7.48
CA ARG A 254 -1.74 -9.64 8.87
C ARG A 254 -1.84 -8.19 9.34
N PHE A 255 -2.53 -7.96 10.45
CA PHE A 255 -2.79 -6.65 11.00
C PHE A 255 -1.84 -6.37 12.17
N TYR A 256 -1.38 -5.13 12.24
CA TYR A 256 -0.55 -4.64 13.33
C TYR A 256 -1.04 -3.27 13.77
N ASP A 257 -1.02 -3.02 15.08
CA ASP A 257 -1.21 -1.68 15.62
C ASP A 257 -0.09 -0.77 15.13
N LYS A 258 -0.47 0.36 14.54
CA LYS A 258 0.44 1.43 14.12
C LYS A 258 1.33 1.88 15.27
N SER A 259 0.80 2.02 16.48
CA SER A 259 1.58 2.39 17.67
C SER A 259 2.66 1.35 18.02
N LYS A 260 2.39 0.06 17.79
CA LYS A 260 3.35 -1.02 18.01
C LYS A 260 4.48 -0.98 16.99
N ILE A 261 4.17 -0.71 15.72
CA ILE A 261 5.19 -0.50 14.67
C ILE A 261 6.07 0.70 15.02
N MET A 262 5.45 1.83 15.39
CA MET A 262 6.18 3.03 15.82
C MET A 262 7.07 2.75 17.05
N PHE A 263 6.62 1.92 17.99
CA PHE A 263 7.46 1.49 19.10
C PHE A 263 8.66 0.67 18.64
N MET A 264 8.50 -0.29 17.72
CA MET A 264 9.60 -1.08 17.16
C MET A 264 10.64 -0.20 16.46
N ILE A 265 10.19 0.79 15.68
CA ILE A 265 11.06 1.77 15.00
C ILE A 265 11.89 2.55 16.03
N ASN A 266 11.25 3.05 17.10
CA ASN A 266 11.93 3.79 18.15
C ASN A 266 12.97 2.96 18.92
N GLN A 267 12.73 1.65 19.11
CA GLN A 267 13.72 0.77 19.73
C GLN A 267 14.93 0.55 18.81
N ASN A 268 14.69 0.33 17.51
CA ASN A 268 15.77 0.18 16.52
C ASN A 268 16.61 1.45 16.42
N LYS A 269 16.00 2.63 16.42
CA LYS A 269 16.72 3.92 16.41
C LYS A 269 17.71 4.04 17.57
N LYS A 270 17.30 3.67 18.78
CA LYS A 270 18.19 3.71 19.95
C LYS A 270 19.37 2.75 19.80
N LEU A 271 19.13 1.56 19.23
CA LEU A 271 20.17 0.56 19.01
C LEU A 271 21.20 1.00 17.96
N THR A 272 20.76 1.67 16.90
CA THR A 272 21.67 2.22 15.88
C THR A 272 22.48 3.40 16.41
N GLU A 273 21.87 4.32 17.18
CA GLU A 273 22.59 5.46 17.79
C GLU A 273 23.66 5.02 18.82
N THR A 274 23.47 3.89 19.51
CA THR A 274 24.47 3.34 20.45
C THR A 274 25.61 2.56 19.79
N LYS A 275 25.48 2.16 18.52
CA LYS A 275 26.55 1.44 17.80
C LYS A 275 27.57 2.40 17.16
N ASP A 276 27.20 3.67 17.01
CA ASP A 276 28.04 4.73 16.43
C ASP A 276 28.76 5.58 17.51
N GLN A 277 28.78 5.13 18.77
CA GLN A 277 29.52 5.71 19.90
C GLN A 277 30.60 4.75 20.38
#